data_AF-A0AAD7YSI4-F1
#
_entry.id   AF-A0AAD7YSI4-F1
#
_cell.length_a   1.000
_cell.length_b   1.000
_cell.length_c   1.000
_cell.angle_alpha   90.00
_cell.angle_beta   90.00
_cell.angle_gamma   90.00
#
_symmetry.space_group_name_H-M   'P 1'
#
loop_
_entity.id
_entity.type
_entity.pdbx_description
1 polymer ?
#
loop_
_entity_poly.entity_id
_entity_poly.type
_entity_poly.pdbx_seq_one_letter_code
_entity_poly.pdbx_strand_id
1 'polypeptide(L)'
;MTDILRPHVMWIEGRCYRVNDPAVETTSFQEHDLYENEVAHNDVLDEGDDDDFEVVMMDNSRYTTSVHVSKHYLGSIIGKKGAIKIRIERDTKTDIKIPKHGQEGDIVIFGPTAANVKAARRRINIIVMSSRMKQKSTHFISLPMNNPNIQKRFEEFQTSVLRDCPSRNLDQSLFIKPHKLHLTLGVMCLMDNEERLFASKLLTEAKEKVVMPILRGHLPLKIRLKGLSYMNDDPSQIDVLYGLVQEEGNSKGLIQEFADALVEHFYKAGYMNKEYDRDSVKLHVTLINSKYRSRSESANADNSASSARNTRRPRETFDGTEVLKKFADYDFGVTELTEIHLSQRHSVGSDGYYQPTCVVPCN
;
A
#
# COMPACT_ATOMS: atom_id res chain seq x y z
N MET A 1 -3.52 -32.31 3.47
CA MET A 1 -2.35 -31.64 2.85
C MET A 1 -2.73 -31.34 1.41
N THR A 2 -3.14 -30.11 1.14
CA THR A 2 -3.53 -29.64 -0.20
C THR A 2 -2.29 -29.55 -1.09
N ASP A 3 -2.35 -30.13 -2.29
CA ASP A 3 -1.29 -30.04 -3.29
C ASP A 3 -1.10 -28.58 -3.73
N ILE A 4 0.02 -27.97 -3.34
CA ILE A 4 0.32 -26.56 -3.58
C ILE A 4 0.43 -26.24 -5.08
N LEU A 5 0.76 -27.26 -5.90
CA LEU A 5 0.86 -27.15 -7.36
C LEU A 5 -0.49 -27.28 -8.06
N ARG A 6 -1.52 -27.78 -7.36
CA ARG A 6 -2.90 -27.91 -7.86
C ARG A 6 -3.89 -27.42 -6.80
N PRO A 7 -3.93 -26.10 -6.54
CA PRO A 7 -4.84 -25.58 -5.53
C PRO A 7 -6.29 -25.78 -5.93
N HIS A 8 -7.15 -25.99 -4.93
CA HIS A 8 -8.58 -26.03 -5.16
C HIS A 8 -9.03 -24.67 -5.72
N VAL A 9 -9.73 -24.67 -6.85
CA VAL A 9 -10.21 -23.46 -7.51
C VAL A 9 -11.73 -23.46 -7.59
N MET A 10 -12.33 -22.27 -7.54
CA MET A 10 -13.76 -22.04 -7.62
C MET A 10 -14.04 -21.04 -8.75
N TRP A 11 -15.03 -21.33 -9.58
CA TRP A 11 -15.43 -20.47 -10.69
C TRP A 11 -16.76 -19.79 -10.36
N ILE A 12 -16.78 -18.45 -10.39
CA ILE A 12 -17.98 -17.64 -10.17
C ILE A 12 -18.03 -16.57 -11.25
N GLU A 13 -19.14 -16.51 -12.00
CA GLU A 13 -19.40 -15.51 -13.07
C GLU A 13 -18.23 -15.38 -14.07
N GLY A 14 -17.66 -16.51 -14.49
CA GLY A 14 -16.56 -16.55 -15.45
C GLY A 14 -15.19 -16.15 -14.90
N ARG A 15 -15.06 -15.91 -13.59
CA ARG A 15 -13.79 -15.63 -12.91
C ARG A 15 -13.38 -16.79 -12.01
N CYS A 16 -12.09 -17.14 -12.06
CA CYS A 16 -11.50 -18.25 -11.32
C CYS A 16 -10.79 -17.76 -10.05
N TYR A 17 -11.17 -18.31 -8.90
CA TYR A 17 -10.66 -17.97 -7.57
C TYR A 17 -9.93 -19.16 -6.97
N ARG A 18 -8.80 -18.90 -6.31
CA ARG A 18 -8.08 -19.91 -5.52
C ARG A 18 -8.70 -20.03 -4.13
N VAL A 19 -9.11 -21.23 -3.74
CA VAL A 19 -9.63 -21.53 -2.41
C VAL A 19 -8.45 -21.93 -1.52
N ASN A 20 -8.21 -21.17 -0.44
CA ASN A 20 -7.18 -21.50 0.53
C ASN A 20 -7.73 -22.50 1.57
N ASP A 21 -6.92 -23.51 1.91
CA ASP A 21 -7.26 -24.54 2.89
C ASP A 21 -7.27 -23.93 4.31
N PRO A 22 -8.38 -24.02 5.07
CA PRO A 22 -8.47 -23.49 6.42
C PRO A 22 -7.54 -24.21 7.42
N ALA A 23 -6.94 -25.34 7.05
CA ALA A 23 -6.00 -26.09 7.88
C ALA A 23 -4.53 -25.67 7.70
N VAL A 24 -4.22 -24.60 6.94
CA VAL A 24 -2.87 -24.04 6.93
C VAL A 24 -2.62 -23.38 8.29
N GLU A 25 -2.01 -24.14 9.19
CA GLU A 25 -1.51 -23.67 10.47
C GLU A 25 -0.70 -22.39 10.25
N THR A 26 -1.23 -21.31 10.82
CA THR A 26 -0.49 -20.06 11.01
C THR A 26 0.74 -20.42 11.83
N THR A 27 1.90 -20.41 11.19
CA THR A 27 3.19 -20.71 11.82
C THR A 27 3.30 -19.97 13.14
N SER A 28 3.55 -20.73 14.19
CA SER A 28 3.78 -20.33 15.57
C SER A 28 4.97 -19.37 15.68
N PHE A 29 4.73 -18.09 15.40
CA PHE A 29 5.60 -17.02 15.88
C PHE A 29 5.19 -16.70 17.31
N GLN A 30 6.14 -16.89 18.22
CA GLN A 30 6.09 -16.56 19.65
C GLN A 30 5.24 -15.32 19.93
N GLU A 31 4.13 -15.54 20.65
CA GLU A 31 3.35 -14.51 21.33
C GLU A 31 4.24 -13.88 22.43
N HIS A 32 5.10 -12.93 22.03
CA HIS A 32 5.61 -11.93 22.96
C HIS A 32 4.62 -10.76 22.92
N ASP A 33 4.09 -10.38 24.08
CA ASP A 33 3.03 -9.39 24.31
C ASP A 33 2.81 -8.36 23.19
N LEU A 34 1.83 -8.66 22.33
CA LEU A 34 1.27 -7.73 21.34
C LEU A 34 0.55 -6.53 22.00
N TYR A 35 0.42 -6.52 23.32
CA TYR A 35 -0.19 -5.43 24.09
C TYR A 35 0.84 -4.50 24.75
N GLU A 36 2.05 -4.98 25.07
CA GLU A 36 3.06 -4.16 25.76
C GLU A 36 4.03 -3.47 24.80
N ASN A 37 4.26 -4.02 23.59
CA ASN A 37 5.16 -3.43 22.60
C ASN A 37 4.47 -2.49 21.58
N GLU A 38 3.17 -2.19 21.73
CA GLU A 38 2.43 -1.25 20.86
C GLU A 38 2.39 0.20 21.41
N VAL A 39 3.43 0.61 22.15
CA VAL A 39 3.58 2.00 22.63
C VAL A 39 3.70 3.01 21.47
N ALA A 40 3.91 2.55 20.22
CA ALA A 40 4.00 3.45 19.06
C ALA A 40 2.65 3.80 18.39
N HIS A 41 1.54 3.14 18.76
CA HIS A 41 0.21 3.43 18.21
C HIS A 41 -0.82 3.93 19.23
N ASN A 42 -0.46 3.99 20.52
CA ASN A 42 -1.31 4.63 21.53
C ASN A 42 -1.35 6.17 21.40
N ASP A 43 -0.36 6.79 20.75
CA ASP A 43 -0.23 8.26 20.72
C ASP A 43 -1.06 8.96 19.62
N VAL A 44 -1.82 8.23 18.77
CA VAL A 44 -2.39 8.84 17.55
C VAL A 44 -3.90 8.63 17.34
N LEU A 45 -4.58 7.97 18.27
CA LEU A 45 -6.03 8.11 18.37
C LEU A 45 -6.31 9.06 19.52
N ASP A 46 -6.20 10.35 19.21
CA ASP A 46 -6.66 11.45 20.07
C ASP A 46 -8.01 11.06 20.71
N GLU A 47 -8.17 11.33 22.01
CA GLU A 47 -9.46 11.22 22.70
C GLU A 47 -10.46 12.30 22.23
N GLY A 48 -10.22 12.90 21.06
CA GLY A 48 -11.16 13.74 20.35
C GLY A 48 -12.47 13.01 20.06
N ASP A 49 -13.56 13.75 20.13
CA ASP A 49 -14.94 13.28 19.91
C ASP A 49 -15.26 13.06 18.41
N ASP A 50 -14.26 13.13 17.53
CA ASP A 50 -14.36 13.05 16.06
C ASP A 50 -14.37 11.59 15.56
N ASP A 51 -15.10 10.74 16.28
CA ASP A 51 -15.42 9.41 15.79
C ASP A 51 -16.44 9.56 14.65
N ASP A 52 -15.98 9.43 13.41
CA ASP A 52 -16.75 9.58 12.16
C ASP A 52 -17.82 8.47 11.94
N PHE A 53 -18.28 7.85 13.03
CA PHE A 53 -19.22 6.73 13.02
C PHE A 53 -20.38 6.90 13.98
N GLU A 54 -21.55 6.43 13.54
CA GLU A 54 -22.78 6.53 14.30
C GLU A 54 -22.90 5.44 15.38
N VAL A 55 -23.30 5.85 16.59
CA VAL A 55 -23.69 4.95 17.67
C VAL A 55 -25.17 5.15 17.96
N VAL A 56 -25.96 4.10 17.75
CA VAL A 56 -27.42 4.16 17.83
C VAL A 56 -27.91 3.57 19.15
N MET A 57 -28.91 4.20 19.77
CA MET A 57 -29.61 3.63 20.92
C MET A 57 -30.58 2.53 20.43
N MET A 58 -30.37 1.29 20.85
CA MET A 58 -31.17 0.14 20.43
C MET A 58 -32.48 0.01 21.23
N ASP A 59 -32.40 0.28 22.53
CA ASP A 59 -33.51 0.31 23.48
C ASP A 59 -33.18 1.34 24.57
N ASN A 60 -34.13 1.65 25.48
CA ASN A 60 -33.93 2.64 26.57
C ASN A 60 -32.77 2.31 27.54
N SER A 61 -31.96 1.28 27.27
CA SER A 61 -30.85 0.83 28.12
C SER A 61 -29.55 0.47 27.40
N ARG A 62 -29.52 0.39 26.06
CA ARG A 62 -28.36 -0.12 25.31
C ARG A 62 -28.08 0.67 24.03
N TYR A 63 -26.80 0.79 23.73
CA TYR A 63 -26.26 1.39 22.53
C TYR A 63 -25.60 0.33 21.66
N THR A 64 -25.58 0.57 20.35
CA THR A 64 -25.00 -0.33 19.36
C THR A 64 -24.27 0.40 18.24
N THR A 65 -23.23 -0.23 17.70
CA THR A 65 -22.62 0.15 16.41
C THR A 65 -22.26 -1.10 15.62
N SER A 66 -22.23 -0.97 14.30
CA SER A 66 -21.65 -1.97 13.40
C SER A 66 -20.32 -1.47 12.83
N VAL A 67 -19.39 -2.38 12.59
CA VAL A 67 -18.12 -2.10 11.91
C VAL A 67 -17.79 -3.23 10.94
N HIS A 68 -17.57 -2.86 9.69
CA HIS A 68 -17.08 -3.79 8.69
C HIS A 68 -15.63 -4.17 8.97
N VAL A 69 -15.35 -5.48 8.99
CA VAL A 69 -14.00 -6.01 9.12
C VAL A 69 -13.83 -7.19 8.18
N SER A 70 -12.79 -7.14 7.35
CA SER A 70 -12.45 -8.25 6.48
C SER A 70 -12.29 -9.56 7.25
N LYS A 71 -12.79 -10.65 6.68
CA LYS A 71 -12.65 -12.01 7.24
C LYS A 71 -11.19 -12.36 7.54
N HIS A 72 -10.25 -11.77 6.79
CA HIS A 72 -8.81 -11.92 6.99
C HIS A 72 -8.34 -11.47 8.38
N TYR A 73 -9.03 -10.51 9.02
CA TYR A 73 -8.64 -9.92 10.31
C TYR A 73 -9.45 -10.42 11.50
N LEU A 74 -10.54 -11.16 11.28
CA LEU A 74 -11.39 -11.66 12.36
C LEU A 74 -10.61 -12.57 13.34
N GLY A 75 -9.68 -13.37 12.84
CA GLY A 75 -8.82 -14.22 13.68
C GLY A 75 -7.99 -13.40 14.68
N SER A 76 -7.49 -12.24 14.27
CA SER A 76 -6.72 -11.32 15.12
C SER A 76 -7.57 -10.68 16.22
N ILE A 77 -8.84 -10.41 15.94
CA ILE A 77 -9.79 -9.84 16.92
C ILE A 77 -10.25 -10.92 17.91
N ILE A 78 -10.54 -12.13 17.44
CA ILE A 78 -10.94 -13.25 18.30
C ILE A 78 -9.78 -13.63 19.22
N GLY A 79 -8.58 -13.79 18.65
CA GLY A 79 -7.40 -14.26 19.36
C GLY A 79 -7.49 -15.73 19.76
N LYS A 80 -6.40 -16.26 20.30
CA LYS A 80 -6.32 -17.66 20.72
C LYS A 80 -7.40 -17.98 21.76
N LYS A 81 -8.23 -18.99 21.48
CA LYS A 81 -9.38 -19.39 22.31
C LYS A 81 -10.35 -18.23 22.64
N GLY A 82 -10.41 -17.19 21.80
CA GLY A 82 -11.28 -16.03 22.05
C GLY A 82 -10.74 -15.03 23.08
N ALA A 83 -9.50 -15.18 23.55
CA ALA A 83 -8.96 -14.42 24.66
C ALA A 83 -8.93 -12.89 24.42
N ILE A 84 -8.70 -12.47 23.17
CA ILE A 84 -8.64 -11.04 22.83
C ILE A 84 -10.05 -10.45 22.85
N LYS A 85 -11.01 -11.08 22.18
CA LYS A 85 -12.42 -10.67 22.22
C LYS A 85 -12.95 -10.56 23.66
N ILE A 86 -12.74 -11.59 24.49
CA ILE A 86 -13.19 -11.63 25.90
C ILE A 86 -12.56 -10.47 26.69
N ARG A 87 -11.28 -10.16 26.43
CA ARG A 87 -10.59 -9.04 27.06
C ARG A 87 -11.23 -7.70 26.66
N ILE A 88 -11.47 -7.46 25.37
CA ILE A 88 -12.11 -6.21 24.91
C ILE A 88 -13.48 -6.06 25.56
N GLU A 89 -14.31 -7.10 25.54
CA GLU A 89 -15.65 -7.11 26.14
C GLU A 89 -15.61 -6.76 27.63
N ARG A 90 -14.70 -7.38 28.39
CA ARG A 90 -14.53 -7.12 29.81
C ARG A 90 -14.06 -5.69 30.10
N ASP A 91 -13.02 -5.24 29.40
CA ASP A 91 -12.34 -3.97 29.70
C ASP A 91 -13.22 -2.78 29.28
N THR A 92 -14.05 -2.95 28.23
CA THR A 92 -14.94 -1.90 27.72
C THR A 92 -16.39 -2.06 28.17
N LYS A 93 -16.74 -3.15 28.89
CA LYS A 93 -18.10 -3.50 29.34
C LYS A 93 -19.11 -3.61 28.17
N THR A 94 -18.69 -4.26 27.08
CA THR A 94 -19.51 -4.46 25.87
C THR A 94 -19.71 -5.94 25.54
N ASP A 95 -20.70 -6.24 24.71
CA ASP A 95 -20.89 -7.54 24.03
C ASP A 95 -20.57 -7.37 22.53
N ILE A 96 -19.65 -8.19 22.02
CA ILE A 96 -19.16 -8.13 20.64
C ILE A 96 -19.65 -9.36 19.89
N LYS A 97 -20.49 -9.15 18.87
CA LYS A 97 -20.97 -10.21 17.99
C LYS A 97 -20.18 -10.20 16.70
N ILE A 98 -19.38 -11.25 16.51
CA ILE A 98 -18.61 -11.50 15.29
C ILE A 98 -19.38 -12.51 14.43
N PRO A 99 -19.57 -12.25 13.11
CA PRO A 99 -20.20 -13.19 12.19
C PRO A 99 -19.54 -14.58 12.26
N LYS A 100 -20.35 -15.64 12.25
CA LYS A 100 -19.83 -17.02 12.26
C LYS A 100 -19.19 -17.38 10.92
N HIS A 101 -18.40 -18.46 10.92
CA HIS A 101 -17.83 -18.99 9.69
C HIS A 101 -18.93 -19.29 8.65
N GLY A 102 -18.76 -18.78 7.42
CA GLY A 102 -19.75 -18.90 6.35
C GLY A 102 -20.89 -17.88 6.38
N GLN A 103 -20.98 -17.03 7.42
CA GLN A 103 -21.90 -15.90 7.44
C GLN A 103 -21.21 -14.65 6.88
N GLU A 104 -21.97 -13.85 6.12
CA GLU A 104 -21.61 -12.48 5.77
C GLU A 104 -22.17 -11.52 6.82
N GLY A 105 -21.50 -10.39 7.03
CA GLY A 105 -21.97 -9.33 7.91
C GLY A 105 -20.84 -8.61 8.63
N ASP A 106 -21.24 -7.56 9.34
CA ASP A 106 -20.33 -6.73 10.13
C ASP A 106 -20.22 -7.23 11.57
N ILE A 107 -19.17 -6.82 12.26
CA ILE A 107 -19.09 -6.98 13.70
C ILE A 107 -20.07 -5.99 14.33
N VAL A 108 -20.91 -6.48 15.24
CA VAL A 108 -21.87 -5.64 15.98
C VAL A 108 -21.47 -5.57 17.43
N ILE A 109 -21.37 -4.36 17.98
CA ILE A 109 -20.94 -4.09 19.35
C ILE A 109 -22.10 -3.50 20.12
N PHE A 110 -22.44 -4.08 21.27
CA PHE A 110 -23.47 -3.59 22.17
C PHE A 110 -22.84 -3.13 23.49
N GLY A 111 -23.32 -2.02 24.05
CA GLY A 111 -22.83 -1.52 25.34
C GLY A 111 -23.87 -0.70 26.08
N PRO A 112 -23.66 -0.46 27.39
CA PRO A 112 -24.58 0.31 28.22
C PRO A 112 -24.55 1.81 27.93
N THR A 113 -23.44 2.32 27.38
CA THR A 113 -23.27 3.73 27.00
C THR A 113 -22.61 3.84 25.64
N ALA A 114 -22.81 4.96 24.95
CA ALA A 114 -22.12 5.25 23.69
C ALA A 114 -20.59 5.26 23.86
N ALA A 115 -20.06 5.74 24.99
CA ALA A 115 -18.63 5.75 25.28
C ALA A 115 -18.03 4.34 25.36
N ASN A 116 -18.74 3.38 25.97
CA ASN A 116 -18.31 1.99 26.01
C ASN A 116 -18.22 1.37 24.62
N VAL A 117 -19.24 1.63 23.77
CA VAL A 117 -19.29 1.15 22.39
C VAL A 117 -18.15 1.76 21.55
N LYS A 118 -17.93 3.08 21.66
CA LYS A 118 -16.82 3.78 21.00
C LYS A 118 -15.46 3.18 21.41
N ALA A 119 -15.23 2.98 22.71
CA ALA A 119 -13.99 2.39 23.22
C ALA A 119 -13.72 0.97 22.68
N ALA A 120 -14.75 0.11 22.64
CA ALA A 120 -14.65 -1.24 22.07
C ALA A 120 -14.32 -1.20 20.57
N ARG A 121 -15.00 -0.33 19.81
CA ARG A 121 -14.74 -0.15 18.37
C ARG A 121 -13.32 0.33 18.11
N ARG A 122 -12.82 1.32 18.88
CA ARG A 122 -11.44 1.79 18.81
C ARG A 122 -10.44 0.65 19.03
N ARG A 123 -10.67 -0.21 20.03
CA ARG A 123 -9.83 -1.41 20.28
C ARG A 123 -9.84 -2.40 19.12
N ILE A 124 -10.99 -2.64 18.50
CA ILE A 124 -11.08 -3.46 17.28
C ILE A 124 -10.29 -2.84 16.14
N ASN A 125 -10.44 -1.53 15.90
CA ASN A 125 -9.74 -0.82 14.83
C ASN A 125 -8.22 -0.90 14.99
N ILE A 126 -7.68 -0.72 16.19
CA ILE A 126 -6.24 -0.84 16.48
C ILE A 126 -5.73 -2.24 16.08
N ILE A 127 -6.45 -3.30 16.48
CA ILE A 127 -6.08 -4.68 16.13
C ILE A 127 -6.11 -4.91 14.62
N VAL A 128 -7.15 -4.40 13.93
CA VAL A 128 -7.27 -4.50 12.48
C VAL A 128 -6.14 -3.76 11.79
N MET A 129 -5.82 -2.54 12.21
CA MET A 129 -4.71 -1.75 11.69
C MET A 129 -3.38 -2.48 11.87
N SER A 130 -3.03 -2.88 13.10
CA SER A 130 -1.80 -3.65 13.40
C SER A 130 -1.71 -4.94 12.57
N SER A 131 -2.83 -5.65 12.41
CA SER A 131 -2.89 -6.86 11.58
C SER A 131 -2.76 -6.57 10.08
N ARG A 132 -3.29 -5.44 9.60
CA ARG A 132 -3.20 -4.98 8.21
C ARG A 132 -1.78 -4.60 7.83
N MET A 133 -1.05 -3.94 8.72
CA MET A 133 0.32 -3.48 8.46
C MET A 133 1.33 -4.63 8.31
N LYS A 134 1.00 -5.81 8.82
CA LYS A 134 1.79 -7.05 8.62
C LYS A 134 1.57 -7.69 7.25
N GLN A 135 0.59 -7.22 6.48
CA GLN A 135 0.24 -7.78 5.18
C GLN A 135 1.02 -7.11 4.06
N LYS A 136 1.18 -7.83 2.94
CA LYS A 136 1.73 -7.23 1.73
C LYS A 136 0.72 -6.22 1.17
N SER A 137 1.21 -5.04 0.78
CA SER A 137 0.34 -4.06 0.11
C SER A 137 -0.29 -4.65 -1.16
N THR A 138 -1.55 -4.31 -1.41
CA THR A 138 -2.32 -4.75 -2.58
C THR A 138 -2.66 -3.58 -3.49
N HIS A 139 -2.64 -2.36 -2.96
CA HIS A 139 -2.98 -1.13 -3.68
C HIS A 139 -1.98 -0.02 -3.33
N PHE A 140 -2.01 1.04 -4.13
CA PHE A 140 -1.24 2.26 -3.89
C PHE A 140 -1.95 3.45 -4.52
N ILE A 141 -1.72 4.64 -3.95
CA ILE A 141 -2.11 5.91 -4.55
C ILE A 141 -0.93 6.42 -5.39
N SER A 142 -1.21 6.92 -6.58
CA SER A 142 -0.19 7.44 -7.48
C SER A 142 -0.65 8.55 -8.40
N LEU A 143 0.31 9.33 -8.88
CA LEU A 143 0.16 10.25 -10.00
C LEU A 143 0.81 9.61 -11.24
N PRO A 144 0.09 9.44 -12.35
CA PRO A 144 0.68 8.94 -13.59
C PRO A 144 1.81 9.86 -14.10
N MET A 145 2.96 9.28 -14.43
CA MET A 145 4.13 9.98 -14.98
C MET A 145 4.54 9.36 -16.33
N ASN A 146 3.55 8.87 -17.08
CA ASN A 146 3.70 8.06 -18.27
C ASN A 146 3.15 8.78 -19.52
N ASN A 147 3.19 10.10 -19.59
CA ASN A 147 2.80 10.79 -20.82
C ASN A 147 3.75 10.40 -21.98
N PRO A 148 3.33 10.53 -23.26
CA PRO A 148 4.13 10.04 -24.39
C PRO A 148 5.55 10.62 -24.46
N ASN A 149 5.74 11.87 -24.04
CA ASN A 149 7.07 12.50 -24.02
C ASN A 149 7.98 11.85 -22.97
N ILE A 150 7.51 11.68 -21.73
CA ILE A 150 8.28 11.04 -20.66
C ILE A 150 8.58 9.58 -21.02
N GLN A 151 7.63 8.84 -21.57
CA GLN A 151 7.86 7.45 -22.01
C GLN A 151 8.99 7.37 -23.04
N LYS A 152 8.93 8.21 -24.09
CA LYS A 152 9.99 8.26 -25.11
C LYS A 152 11.35 8.59 -24.50
N ARG A 153 11.43 9.62 -23.64
CA ARG A 153 12.67 10.03 -22.99
C ARG A 153 13.22 8.97 -22.04
N PHE A 154 12.35 8.19 -21.41
CA PHE A 154 12.71 7.06 -20.56
C PHE A 154 13.26 5.88 -21.38
N GLU A 155 12.66 5.57 -22.53
CA GLU A 155 13.17 4.54 -23.45
C GLU A 155 14.55 4.92 -24.05
N GLU A 156 14.75 6.20 -24.37
CA GLU A 156 16.05 6.76 -24.78
C GLU A 156 17.10 6.62 -23.67
N PHE A 157 16.71 6.92 -22.43
CA PHE A 157 17.55 6.74 -21.24
C PHE A 157 17.94 5.27 -21.06
N GLN A 158 16.96 4.36 -21.08
CA GLN A 158 17.17 2.92 -20.97
C GLN A 158 18.15 2.39 -22.02
N THR A 159 17.92 2.76 -23.29
CA THR A 159 18.79 2.38 -24.41
C THR A 159 20.22 2.88 -24.19
N SER A 160 20.38 4.13 -23.73
CA SER A 160 21.70 4.73 -23.51
C SER A 160 22.41 4.15 -22.30
N VAL A 161 21.70 3.86 -21.20
CA VAL A 161 22.26 3.22 -20.01
C VAL A 161 22.80 1.83 -20.34
N LEU A 162 22.04 1.01 -21.06
CA LEU A 162 22.46 -0.36 -21.40
C LEU A 162 23.63 -0.40 -22.38
N ARG A 163 23.74 0.60 -23.26
CA ARG A 163 24.85 0.72 -24.20
C ARG A 163 26.11 1.30 -23.56
N ASP A 164 25.96 2.38 -22.79
CA ASP A 164 27.07 3.22 -22.38
C ASP A 164 27.52 2.96 -20.93
N CYS A 165 26.75 2.22 -20.13
CA CYS A 165 27.04 1.89 -18.73
C CYS A 165 26.91 0.39 -18.44
N PRO A 166 27.65 -0.50 -19.13
CA PRO A 166 27.67 -1.91 -18.77
C PRO A 166 28.22 -2.06 -17.35
N SER A 167 27.41 -2.62 -16.45
CA SER A 167 27.78 -2.77 -15.04
C SER A 167 27.27 -4.08 -14.46
N ARG A 168 27.80 -4.45 -13.29
CA ARG A 168 27.42 -5.69 -12.61
C ARG A 168 25.91 -5.73 -12.37
N ASN A 169 25.29 -6.80 -12.87
CA ASN A 169 23.89 -7.14 -12.63
C ASN A 169 22.89 -6.08 -13.09
N LEU A 170 23.26 -5.15 -13.99
CA LEU A 170 22.32 -4.22 -14.61
C LEU A 170 21.88 -4.75 -15.97
N ASP A 171 20.61 -5.11 -16.09
CA ASP A 171 20.04 -5.63 -17.33
C ASP A 171 18.65 -5.03 -17.62
N GLN A 172 18.18 -5.23 -18.86
CA GLN A 172 16.93 -4.70 -19.39
C GLN A 172 15.71 -5.03 -18.50
N SER A 173 15.69 -6.19 -17.83
CA SER A 173 14.53 -6.62 -17.03
C SER A 173 14.36 -5.82 -15.74
N LEU A 174 15.38 -5.08 -15.30
CA LEU A 174 15.30 -4.24 -14.10
C LEU A 174 14.53 -2.94 -14.32
N PHE A 175 14.35 -2.51 -15.56
CA PHE A 175 13.66 -1.27 -15.88
C PHE A 175 12.14 -1.45 -15.75
N ILE A 176 11.47 -0.47 -15.14
CA ILE A 176 10.01 -0.43 -15.15
C ILE A 176 9.51 -0.32 -16.59
N LYS A 177 8.33 -0.87 -16.89
CA LYS A 177 7.69 -0.65 -18.19
C LYS A 177 7.35 0.86 -18.34
N PRO A 178 7.58 1.49 -19.51
CA PRO A 178 7.30 2.92 -19.71
C PRO A 178 5.87 3.32 -19.34
N HIS A 179 4.90 2.50 -19.76
CA HIS A 179 3.49 2.68 -19.45
C HIS A 179 3.18 2.67 -17.95
N LYS A 180 4.07 2.14 -17.11
CA LYS A 180 3.92 2.04 -15.65
C LYS A 180 4.68 3.11 -14.87
N LEU A 181 5.27 4.12 -15.52
CA LEU A 181 5.91 5.23 -14.82
C LEU A 181 4.90 6.02 -14.00
N HIS A 182 5.18 6.18 -12.70
CA HIS A 182 4.29 6.87 -11.76
C HIS A 182 5.04 7.40 -10.55
N LEU A 183 4.49 8.45 -9.93
CA LEU A 183 4.86 8.94 -8.62
C LEU A 183 3.99 8.26 -7.57
N THR A 184 4.56 7.40 -6.73
CA THR A 184 3.83 6.75 -5.63
C THR A 184 3.68 7.72 -4.47
N LEU A 185 2.45 7.92 -3.97
CA LEU A 185 2.18 8.74 -2.79
C LEU A 185 2.07 7.89 -1.52
N GLY A 186 1.41 6.74 -1.59
CA GLY A 186 1.28 5.84 -0.45
C GLY A 186 0.81 4.45 -0.85
N VAL A 187 1.14 3.44 -0.03
CA VAL A 187 0.77 2.04 -0.27
C VAL A 187 -0.17 1.55 0.82
N MET A 188 -1.09 0.66 0.46
CA MET A 188 -2.08 0.11 1.39
C MET A 188 -2.40 -1.35 1.10
N CYS A 189 -3.06 -2.00 2.06
CA CYS A 189 -3.56 -3.35 1.90
C CYS A 189 -5.08 -3.35 2.05
N LEU A 190 -5.78 -3.75 0.98
CA LEU A 190 -7.24 -3.92 0.91
C LEU A 190 -7.54 -5.40 0.64
N MET A 191 -8.27 -6.05 1.54
CA MET A 191 -8.45 -7.51 1.58
C MET A 191 -9.75 -8.00 0.97
N ASP A 192 -10.76 -7.14 0.85
CA ASP A 192 -12.04 -7.47 0.22
C ASP A 192 -12.59 -6.27 -0.57
N ASN A 193 -13.80 -6.44 -1.10
CA ASN A 193 -14.45 -5.43 -1.92
C ASN A 193 -14.98 -4.25 -1.09
N GLU A 194 -15.43 -4.48 0.14
CA GLU A 194 -15.91 -3.41 1.01
C GLU A 194 -14.77 -2.44 1.36
N GLU A 195 -13.58 -2.96 1.67
CA GLU A 195 -12.40 -2.11 1.87
C GLU A 195 -11.99 -1.34 0.61
N ARG A 196 -12.17 -1.93 -0.59
CA ARG A 196 -11.91 -1.24 -1.86
C ARG A 196 -12.92 -0.13 -2.12
N LEU A 197 -14.19 -0.37 -1.85
CA LEU A 197 -15.25 0.63 -1.96
C LEU A 197 -15.00 1.77 -0.98
N PHE A 198 -14.66 1.45 0.27
CA PHE A 198 -14.32 2.44 1.28
C PHE A 198 -13.11 3.28 0.87
N ALA A 199 -12.00 2.66 0.45
CA ALA A 199 -10.82 3.39 -0.01
C ALA A 199 -11.09 4.27 -1.24
N SER A 200 -11.98 3.84 -2.14
CA SER A 200 -12.41 4.64 -3.30
C SER A 200 -13.21 5.86 -2.87
N LYS A 201 -14.16 5.67 -1.95
CA LYS A 201 -14.93 6.76 -1.35
C LYS A 201 -14.00 7.74 -0.64
N LEU A 202 -13.05 7.24 0.15
CA LEU A 202 -12.06 8.05 0.86
C LEU A 202 -11.22 8.90 -0.10
N LEU A 203 -10.72 8.33 -1.20
CA LEU A 203 -9.98 9.10 -2.21
C LEU A 203 -10.87 10.15 -2.90
N THR A 204 -12.14 9.80 -3.17
CA THR A 204 -13.09 10.69 -3.82
C THR A 204 -13.41 11.89 -2.93
N GLU A 205 -13.65 11.67 -1.63
CA GLU A 205 -13.87 12.73 -0.65
C GLU A 205 -12.61 13.58 -0.42
N ALA A 206 -11.44 12.95 -0.43
CA ALA A 206 -10.17 13.64 -0.31
C ALA A 206 -9.99 14.69 -1.41
N LYS A 207 -10.59 14.52 -2.61
CA LYS A 207 -10.58 15.55 -3.67
C LYS A 207 -10.97 16.91 -3.12
N GLU A 208 -12.17 17.02 -2.54
CA GLU A 208 -12.70 18.30 -2.09
C GLU A 208 -12.19 18.69 -0.70
N LYS A 209 -11.94 17.71 0.18
CA LYS A 209 -11.52 17.96 1.57
C LYS A 209 -10.03 18.26 1.70
N VAL A 210 -9.19 17.74 0.82
CA VAL A 210 -7.72 17.75 0.96
C VAL A 210 -7.03 18.29 -0.29
N VAL A 211 -7.34 17.74 -1.48
CA VAL A 211 -6.59 18.01 -2.70
C VAL A 211 -6.86 19.40 -3.26
N MET A 212 -8.12 19.72 -3.56
CA MET A 212 -8.50 20.98 -4.19
C MET A 212 -8.22 22.22 -3.33
N PRO A 213 -8.36 22.18 -1.98
CA PRO A 213 -7.92 23.29 -1.13
C PRO A 213 -6.46 23.71 -1.34
N ILE A 214 -5.57 22.77 -1.64
CA ILE A 214 -4.14 23.02 -1.86
C ILE A 214 -3.88 23.40 -3.33
N LEU A 215 -4.50 22.68 -4.27
CA LEU A 215 -4.13 22.75 -5.69
C LEU A 215 -4.91 23.78 -6.51
N ARG A 216 -6.16 24.14 -6.15
CA ARG A 216 -7.08 24.88 -7.04
C ARG A 216 -6.51 26.20 -7.57
N GLY A 217 -5.76 26.95 -6.76
CA GLY A 217 -5.13 28.22 -7.15
C GLY A 217 -3.88 28.07 -8.03
N HIS A 218 -3.41 26.84 -8.25
CA HIS A 218 -2.13 26.52 -8.88
C HIS A 218 -2.27 25.60 -10.10
N LEU A 219 -3.50 25.29 -10.50
CA LEU A 219 -3.77 24.50 -11.69
C LEU A 219 -3.64 25.35 -12.97
N PRO A 220 -3.12 24.80 -14.09
CA PRO A 220 -2.59 23.44 -14.21
C PRO A 220 -1.22 23.28 -13.54
N LEU A 221 -1.08 22.28 -12.67
CA LEU A 221 0.17 21.99 -11.98
C LEU A 221 1.05 21.09 -12.85
N LYS A 222 2.24 21.57 -13.19
CA LYS A 222 3.22 20.85 -14.01
C LYS A 222 4.31 20.25 -13.14
N ILE A 223 4.60 18.97 -13.37
CA ILE A 223 5.58 18.16 -12.66
C ILE A 223 6.69 17.77 -13.63
N ARG A 224 7.91 18.22 -13.37
CA ARG A 224 9.12 17.83 -14.10
C ARG A 224 9.75 16.61 -13.44
N LEU A 225 10.06 15.59 -14.26
CA LEU A 225 10.85 14.43 -13.88
C LEU A 225 12.28 14.65 -14.37
N LYS A 226 13.19 14.97 -13.46
CA LYS A 226 14.59 15.28 -13.81
C LYS A 226 15.54 14.87 -12.71
N GLY A 227 16.66 14.30 -13.11
CA GLY A 227 17.74 13.89 -12.24
C GLY A 227 17.50 12.54 -11.58
N LEU A 228 18.57 11.93 -11.09
CA LEU A 228 18.58 10.57 -10.57
C LEU A 228 19.00 10.53 -9.12
N SER A 229 18.40 9.60 -8.38
CA SER A 229 18.86 9.20 -7.05
C SER A 229 18.49 7.73 -6.83
N TYR A 230 18.86 7.18 -5.68
CA TYR A 230 18.69 5.77 -5.39
C TYR A 230 18.31 5.53 -3.93
N MET A 231 17.81 4.33 -3.66
CA MET A 231 17.53 3.86 -2.30
C MET A 231 18.78 3.15 -1.77
N ASN A 232 19.11 3.39 -0.51
CA ASN A 232 20.35 2.98 0.19
C ASN A 232 21.55 3.89 -0.12
N ASP A 233 22.68 3.65 0.55
CA ASP A 233 23.82 4.60 0.58
C ASP A 233 25.00 4.21 -0.34
N ASP A 234 24.99 3.01 -0.91
CA ASP A 234 26.08 2.51 -1.77
C ASP A 234 25.63 2.44 -3.25
N PRO A 235 26.18 3.29 -4.14
CA PRO A 235 25.84 3.30 -5.55
C PRO A 235 26.30 2.06 -6.33
N SER A 236 27.18 1.23 -5.74
CA SER A 236 27.58 -0.06 -6.30
C SER A 236 26.64 -1.22 -5.91
N GLN A 237 25.71 -0.97 -4.98
CA GLN A 237 24.77 -1.96 -4.41
C GLN A 237 23.32 -1.44 -4.42
N ILE A 238 22.87 -0.95 -5.58
CA ILE A 238 21.55 -0.34 -5.71
C ILE A 238 20.45 -1.40 -5.84
N ASP A 239 19.36 -1.16 -5.11
CA ASP A 239 18.14 -1.93 -5.21
C ASP A 239 17.03 -1.21 -5.98
N VAL A 240 16.99 0.11 -5.86
CA VAL A 240 16.01 0.99 -6.53
C VAL A 240 16.73 2.26 -6.96
N LEU A 241 16.72 2.55 -8.25
CA LEU A 241 17.11 3.84 -8.81
C LEU A 241 15.84 4.54 -9.30
N TYR A 242 15.71 5.81 -8.96
CA TYR A 242 14.51 6.60 -9.19
C TYR A 242 14.85 8.00 -9.71
N GLY A 243 13.89 8.59 -10.41
CA GLY A 243 13.95 9.98 -10.83
C GLY A 243 13.36 10.92 -9.78
N LEU A 244 13.92 12.12 -9.69
CA LEU A 244 13.44 13.18 -8.81
C LEU A 244 12.31 13.97 -9.49
N VAL A 245 11.37 14.44 -8.67
CA VAL A 245 10.23 15.25 -9.14
C VAL A 245 10.36 16.68 -8.64
N GLN A 246 9.98 17.63 -9.50
CA GLN A 246 10.05 19.07 -9.22
C GLN A 246 8.80 19.76 -9.81
N GLU A 247 8.22 20.72 -9.10
CA GLU A 247 7.22 21.61 -9.69
C GLU A 247 7.84 22.52 -10.77
N GLU A 248 7.15 22.73 -11.88
CA GLU A 248 7.49 23.84 -12.78
C GLU A 248 6.82 25.14 -12.34
N GLY A 249 7.55 26.25 -12.48
CA GLY A 249 7.07 27.60 -12.17
C GLY A 249 7.56 28.11 -10.84
N ASN A 250 6.83 29.06 -10.26
CA ASN A 250 7.22 29.75 -9.02
C ASN A 250 6.70 29.04 -7.75
N SER A 251 5.71 28.17 -7.88
CA SER A 251 5.17 27.41 -6.77
C SER A 251 6.15 26.30 -6.37
N LYS A 252 6.50 26.24 -5.09
CA LYS A 252 7.40 25.21 -4.55
C LYS A 252 6.73 24.49 -3.39
N GLY A 253 6.87 23.17 -3.34
CA GLY A 253 6.42 22.35 -2.21
C GLY A 253 4.93 21.97 -2.24
N LEU A 254 4.16 22.39 -3.26
CA LEU A 254 2.75 22.06 -3.38
C LEU A 254 2.51 20.56 -3.51
N ILE A 255 3.35 19.85 -4.29
CA ILE A 255 3.21 18.40 -4.45
C ILE A 255 3.50 17.70 -3.13
N GLN A 256 4.48 18.19 -2.38
CA GLN A 256 4.84 17.64 -1.06
C GLN A 256 3.70 17.86 -0.07
N GLU A 257 3.19 19.09 0.05
CA GLU A 257 2.09 19.44 0.94
C GLU A 257 0.83 18.60 0.64
N PHE A 258 0.45 18.51 -0.63
CA PHE A 258 -0.68 17.68 -1.05
C PHE A 258 -0.44 16.18 -0.79
N ALA A 259 0.74 15.66 -1.09
CA ALA A 259 1.06 14.25 -0.87
C ALA A 259 1.02 13.89 0.63
N ASP A 260 1.62 14.73 1.48
CA ASP A 260 1.65 14.53 2.92
C ASP A 260 0.23 14.60 3.50
N ALA A 261 -0.58 15.59 3.08
CA ALA A 261 -1.96 15.72 3.52
C ALA A 261 -2.85 14.56 3.05
N LEU A 262 -2.64 14.04 1.83
CA LEU A 262 -3.40 12.89 1.33
C LEU A 262 -3.02 11.60 2.07
N VAL A 263 -1.72 11.38 2.33
CA VAL A 263 -1.26 10.23 3.12
C VAL A 263 -1.75 10.33 4.55
N GLU A 264 -1.75 11.52 5.16
CA GLU A 264 -2.34 11.78 6.47
C GLU A 264 -3.81 11.39 6.52
N HIS A 265 -4.59 11.77 5.50
CA HIS A 265 -6.00 11.45 5.41
C HIS A 265 -6.25 9.92 5.38
N PHE A 266 -5.43 9.18 4.64
CA PHE A 266 -5.50 7.70 4.60
C PHE A 266 -4.94 7.03 5.85
N TYR A 267 -3.97 7.66 6.51
CA TYR A 267 -3.41 7.21 7.78
C TYR A 267 -4.46 7.30 8.90
N LYS A 268 -5.14 8.46 9.03
CA LYS A 268 -6.23 8.65 10.00
C LYS A 268 -7.39 7.67 9.78
N ALA A 269 -7.67 7.31 8.53
CA ALA A 269 -8.66 6.30 8.19
C ALA A 269 -8.21 4.84 8.45
N GLY A 270 -6.94 4.63 8.84
CA GLY A 270 -6.40 3.31 9.20
C GLY A 270 -5.93 2.43 8.03
N TYR A 271 -5.72 3.02 6.84
CA TYR A 271 -5.34 2.29 5.63
C TYR A 271 -3.88 2.46 5.21
N MET A 272 -3.18 3.46 5.74
CA MET A 272 -1.76 3.69 5.52
C MET A 272 -1.00 3.79 6.85
N ASN A 273 0.33 3.67 6.77
CA ASN A 273 1.25 3.93 7.87
C ASN A 273 2.02 5.22 7.61
N LYS A 274 2.40 5.89 8.69
CA LYS A 274 3.54 6.82 8.67
C LYS A 274 4.83 6.02 8.87
N GLU A 275 5.85 6.34 8.09
CA GLU A 275 7.19 5.87 8.39
C GLU A 275 7.70 6.66 9.61
N TYR A 276 7.99 5.99 10.73
CA TYR A 276 8.36 6.65 12.00
C TYR A 276 9.56 7.60 11.89
N ASP A 277 10.44 7.37 10.90
CA ASP A 277 11.65 8.16 10.67
C ASP A 277 11.50 9.21 9.56
N ARG A 278 10.27 9.45 9.06
CA ARG A 278 10.02 10.46 8.00
C ARG A 278 8.74 11.24 8.24
N ASP A 279 8.90 12.55 8.34
CA ASP A 279 7.78 13.50 8.46
C ASP A 279 7.02 13.70 7.14
N SER A 280 7.66 13.41 6.00
CA SER A 280 7.14 13.65 4.66
C SER A 280 7.27 12.45 3.73
N VAL A 281 6.34 12.33 2.79
CA VAL A 281 6.35 11.35 1.71
C VAL A 281 7.61 11.52 0.87
N LYS A 282 8.41 10.47 0.70
CA LYS A 282 9.55 10.48 -0.20
C LYS A 282 9.07 10.45 -1.66
N LEU A 283 8.89 11.62 -2.26
CA LEU A 283 8.43 11.75 -3.64
C LEU A 283 9.50 11.29 -4.64
N HIS A 284 9.18 10.28 -5.45
CA HIS A 284 10.07 9.76 -6.49
C HIS A 284 9.31 8.93 -7.54
N VAL A 285 9.89 8.82 -8.74
CA VAL A 285 9.43 7.90 -9.79
C VAL A 285 10.42 6.76 -9.91
N THR A 286 10.02 5.53 -9.56
CA THR A 286 10.91 4.37 -9.71
C THR A 286 11.21 4.10 -11.18
N LEU A 287 12.50 4.02 -11.54
CA LEU A 287 12.97 3.80 -12.91
C LEU A 287 13.55 2.39 -13.08
N ILE A 288 14.40 1.98 -12.15
CA ILE A 288 15.08 0.67 -12.15
C ILE A 288 14.90 0.03 -10.78
N ASN A 289 14.54 -1.25 -10.74
CA ASN A 289 14.34 -1.98 -9.50
C ASN A 289 14.85 -3.42 -9.62
N SER A 290 15.74 -3.83 -8.72
CA SER A 290 16.28 -5.20 -8.66
C SER A 290 15.20 -6.28 -8.49
N LYS A 291 14.01 -5.93 -7.97
CA LYS A 291 12.86 -6.86 -7.85
C LYS A 291 12.20 -7.21 -9.19
N TYR A 292 12.44 -6.44 -10.25
CA TYR A 292 11.85 -6.71 -11.57
C TYR A 292 12.62 -7.76 -12.36
N ARG A 293 13.82 -8.13 -11.90
CA ARG A 293 14.69 -9.11 -12.55
C ARG A 293 13.90 -10.33 -13.02
N SER A 294 13.95 -10.57 -14.33
CA SER A 294 13.38 -11.79 -14.90
C SER A 294 14.17 -13.00 -14.41
N ARG A 295 13.48 -14.07 -14.05
CA ARG A 295 14.10 -15.32 -13.56
C ARG A 295 14.76 -16.15 -14.68
N SER A 296 14.75 -15.69 -15.92
CA SER A 296 14.98 -16.55 -17.09
C SER A 296 16.43 -16.72 -17.55
N GLU A 297 17.45 -16.10 -16.94
CA GLU A 297 18.83 -16.19 -17.48
C GLU A 297 19.90 -16.71 -16.49
N SER A 298 19.63 -16.75 -15.19
CA SER A 298 20.57 -17.29 -14.18
C SER A 298 20.32 -18.76 -13.81
N ALA A 299 19.60 -19.50 -14.65
CA ALA A 299 19.32 -20.94 -14.48
C ALA A 299 20.28 -21.87 -15.24
N ASN A 300 21.20 -21.34 -16.06
CA ASN A 300 22.12 -22.15 -16.88
C ASN A 300 23.55 -22.26 -16.32
N ALA A 301 23.81 -21.80 -15.10
CA ALA A 301 25.07 -21.98 -14.41
C ALA A 301 24.82 -22.52 -12.99
N ASP A 302 24.50 -23.82 -12.91
CA ASP A 302 24.77 -24.74 -11.79
C ASP A 302 23.76 -25.90 -11.80
N ASN A 303 23.87 -26.77 -12.81
CA ASN A 303 23.30 -28.12 -12.74
C ASN A 303 24.26 -29.04 -11.97
N SER A 304 24.47 -28.76 -10.68
CA SER A 304 25.03 -29.74 -9.75
C SER A 304 24.77 -29.35 -8.29
N ALA A 305 23.54 -29.45 -7.80
CA ALA A 305 23.27 -29.84 -6.42
C ALA A 305 21.78 -30.06 -6.17
N SER A 306 21.49 -31.31 -5.86
CA SER A 306 20.33 -31.84 -5.17
C SER A 306 19.73 -30.95 -4.06
N SER A 307 18.40 -30.96 -3.98
CA SER A 307 17.64 -30.88 -2.72
C SER A 307 18.08 -29.82 -1.71
N ALA A 308 17.88 -28.54 -2.03
CA ALA A 308 17.94 -27.48 -1.04
C ALA A 308 16.62 -26.69 -1.03
N ARG A 309 16.09 -26.58 0.18
CA ARG A 309 14.85 -25.92 0.59
C ARG A 309 14.64 -24.58 -0.12
N ASN A 310 13.36 -24.25 -0.29
CA ASN A 310 12.74 -23.01 -0.73
C ASN A 310 13.20 -21.77 0.07
N THR A 311 14.51 -21.53 0.11
CA THR A 311 15.15 -20.33 0.62
C THR A 311 14.98 -19.30 -0.48
N ARG A 312 14.22 -18.23 -0.20
CA ARG A 312 14.15 -17.08 -1.10
C ARG A 312 15.59 -16.65 -1.37
N ARG A 313 16.06 -16.79 -2.62
CA ARG A 313 17.37 -16.26 -3.02
C ARG A 313 17.45 -14.79 -2.57
N PRO A 314 18.57 -14.37 -1.96
CA PRO A 314 18.74 -13.00 -1.52
C PRO A 314 18.56 -12.04 -2.70
N ARG A 315 18.06 -10.85 -2.41
CA ARG A 315 17.85 -9.81 -3.42
C ARG A 315 19.19 -9.47 -4.06
N GLU A 316 19.24 -9.47 -5.38
CA GLU A 316 20.46 -9.21 -6.14
C GLU A 316 20.51 -7.76 -6.62
N THR A 317 21.36 -6.97 -5.98
CA THR A 317 21.62 -5.56 -6.30
C THR A 317 22.33 -5.41 -7.65
N PHE A 318 22.30 -4.20 -8.20
CA PHE A 318 23.06 -3.80 -9.38
C PHE A 318 23.98 -2.61 -9.08
N ASP A 319 25.05 -2.49 -9.85
CA ASP A 319 25.96 -1.34 -9.75
C ASP A 319 25.45 -0.20 -10.65
N GLY A 320 25.05 0.92 -10.05
CA GLY A 320 24.59 2.10 -10.77
C GLY A 320 25.61 3.23 -10.81
N THR A 321 26.86 3.00 -10.39
CA THR A 321 27.88 4.04 -10.26
C THR A 321 28.09 4.82 -11.56
N GLU A 322 28.25 4.12 -12.69
CA GLU A 322 28.43 4.77 -14.00
C GLU A 322 27.15 5.44 -14.52
N VAL A 323 25.98 4.88 -14.19
CA VAL A 323 24.68 5.49 -14.51
C VAL A 323 24.56 6.84 -13.82
N LEU A 324 24.86 6.89 -12.52
CA LEU A 324 24.80 8.12 -11.73
C LEU A 324 25.84 9.15 -12.19
N LYS A 325 27.04 8.72 -12.59
CA LYS A 325 28.05 9.65 -13.13
C LYS A 325 27.63 10.30 -14.45
N LYS A 326 27.04 9.53 -15.38
CA LYS A 326 26.74 10.02 -16.74
C LYS A 326 25.36 10.67 -16.86
N PHE A 327 24.40 10.19 -16.09
CA PHE A 327 22.99 10.56 -16.26
C PHE A 327 22.39 11.24 -15.02
N ALA A 328 23.22 11.70 -14.06
CA ALA A 328 22.80 12.31 -12.79
C ALA A 328 21.69 13.35 -12.96
N ASP A 329 21.80 14.19 -14.00
CA ASP A 329 20.89 15.32 -14.29
C ASP A 329 19.96 15.08 -15.49
N TYR A 330 19.78 13.81 -15.90
CA TYR A 330 18.97 13.48 -17.08
C TYR A 330 17.53 14.01 -16.95
N ASP A 331 17.06 14.69 -17.98
CA ASP A 331 15.72 15.28 -18.03
C ASP A 331 14.78 14.38 -18.85
N PHE A 332 13.81 13.80 -18.15
CA PHE A 332 12.77 12.96 -18.74
C PHE A 332 11.60 13.79 -19.27
N GLY A 333 11.49 15.06 -18.87
CA GLY A 333 10.46 15.97 -19.31
C GLY A 333 9.41 16.28 -18.25
N VAL A 334 8.29 16.83 -18.71
CA VAL A 334 7.25 17.42 -17.86
C VAL A 334 5.91 16.74 -18.15
N THR A 335 5.11 16.56 -17.11
CA THR A 335 3.71 16.17 -17.21
C THR A 335 2.82 17.14 -16.45
N GLU A 336 1.55 17.21 -16.81
CA GLU A 336 0.53 17.92 -16.05
C GLU A 336 -0.13 16.95 -15.06
N LEU A 337 -0.42 17.42 -13.86
CA LEU A 337 -1.23 16.69 -12.90
C LEU A 337 -2.70 16.76 -13.31
N THR A 338 -3.20 15.66 -13.88
CA THR A 338 -4.60 15.57 -14.35
C THR A 338 -5.44 14.67 -13.46
N GLU A 339 -4.85 13.65 -12.82
CA GLU A 339 -5.58 12.63 -12.11
C GLU A 339 -4.75 11.95 -11.02
N ILE A 340 -5.44 11.48 -9.97
CA ILE A 340 -4.91 10.68 -8.88
C ILE A 340 -5.54 9.29 -8.95
N HIS A 341 -4.70 8.26 -8.97
CA HIS A 341 -5.16 6.88 -9.11
C HIS A 341 -5.03 6.13 -7.79
N LEU A 342 -6.09 5.43 -7.38
CA LEU A 342 -6.01 4.27 -6.50
C LEU A 342 -5.82 3.02 -7.37
N SER A 343 -4.57 2.55 -7.46
CA SER A 343 -4.18 1.48 -8.37
C SER A 343 -4.04 0.14 -7.68
N GLN A 344 -4.42 -0.94 -8.37
CA GLN A 344 -4.19 -2.31 -7.96
C GLN A 344 -2.76 -2.76 -8.32
N ARG A 345 -2.08 -3.39 -7.37
CA ARG A 345 -0.75 -3.98 -7.62
C ARG A 345 -0.89 -5.25 -8.45
N HIS A 346 0.10 -5.52 -9.29
CA HIS A 346 0.22 -6.73 -10.11
C HIS A 346 -0.88 -6.93 -11.17
N SER A 347 -1.75 -5.95 -11.38
CA SER A 347 -2.71 -5.90 -12.49
C SER A 347 -2.29 -4.87 -13.53
N VAL A 348 -2.95 -4.91 -14.68
CA VAL A 348 -2.71 -4.02 -15.82
C VAL A 348 -4.08 -3.62 -16.38
N GLY A 349 -4.30 -2.33 -16.60
CA GLY A 349 -5.47 -1.79 -17.28
C GLY A 349 -5.37 -1.90 -18.80
N SER A 350 -6.39 -1.45 -19.52
CA SER A 350 -6.43 -1.49 -20.99
C SER A 350 -5.38 -0.61 -21.67
N ASP A 351 -4.90 0.43 -20.98
CA ASP A 351 -3.88 1.38 -21.41
C ASP A 351 -2.44 0.92 -21.09
N GLY A 352 -2.27 -0.26 -20.48
CA GLY A 352 -0.97 -0.76 -20.04
C GLY A 352 -0.50 -0.21 -18.69
N TYR A 353 -1.22 0.75 -18.09
CA TYR A 353 -0.98 1.23 -16.73
C TYR A 353 -1.49 0.20 -15.71
N TYR A 354 -1.43 0.51 -14.42
CA TYR A 354 -2.01 -0.33 -13.39
C TYR A 354 -3.53 -0.26 -13.45
N GLN A 355 -4.23 -1.37 -13.24
CA GLN A 355 -5.70 -1.36 -13.20
C GLN A 355 -6.15 -0.45 -12.05
N PRO A 356 -6.90 0.63 -12.33
CA PRO A 356 -7.44 1.46 -11.27
C PRO A 356 -8.59 0.75 -10.57
N THR A 357 -8.64 0.90 -9.25
CA THR A 357 -9.86 0.71 -8.44
C THR A 357 -10.69 1.99 -8.46
N CYS A 358 -10.03 3.15 -8.42
CA CYS A 358 -10.66 4.48 -8.49
C CYS A 358 -9.69 5.46 -9.15
N VAL A 359 -10.24 6.40 -9.93
CA VAL A 359 -9.50 7.53 -10.52
C VAL A 359 -10.23 8.81 -10.14
N VAL A 360 -9.50 9.78 -9.61
CA VAL A 360 -10.01 11.09 -9.21
C VAL A 360 -9.35 12.17 -10.05
N PRO A 361 -10.12 12.94 -10.86
CA PRO A 361 -9.57 13.98 -11.70
C PRO A 361 -9.24 15.24 -10.87
N CYS A 362 -8.13 15.90 -11.20
CA CYS A 362 -7.61 17.11 -10.56
C CYS A 362 -8.00 18.40 -11.31
N ASN A 363 -9.20 18.42 -11.89
CA ASN A 363 -9.78 19.58 -12.57
C ASN A 363 -10.89 20.25 -11.76
#